data_AF-A0A4Y8CDC6-F1
#
_entry.id   AF-A0A4Y8CDC6-F1
#
_cell.length_a   1.000
_cell.length_b   1.000
_cell.length_c   1.000
_cell.angle_alpha   90.00
_cell.angle_beta   90.00
_cell.angle_gamma   90.00
#
_symmetry.space_group_name_H-M   'P 1'
#
loop_
_entity.id
_entity.type
_entity.pdbx_description
1 polymer ?
#
loop_
_entity_poly.entity_id
_entity_poly.type
_entity_poly.pdbx_seq_one_letter_code
_entity_poly.pdbx_strand_id
1 'polypeptide(L)'
;MASLNDRLKSRSEFHILHKDAIDAELEEAGYDDSNAFWHKARLFTRTIASRYAQTGLTHPIELYEYDLRELWYMCVQGARIIAADHPAQDRLVSQVLHTREMGVLSRKIVDSKEKRDDPEMEIATTSDGNIWSDLPFLVEEIRAAWAISTSIPAAQRHNLSAFVARLASVGVRDPELCLVAIWILRDTLETPRPLTSGAEATSHDSEKRLTTIADHLPAAIVWFQYCGHKIETLCILNQNFESGLSETGELAKNAQIMPNSGFSAARWIFWRDRLEEISRCGNEEVAPLASKAWKTMKFWGERIESIDGTKQDMEWYYKRKQ
;
A
#
# COMPACT_ATOMS: atom_id res chain seq x y z
N MET A 1 -38.94 6.60 -14.64
CA MET A 1 -37.80 6.55 -13.69
C MET A 1 -36.95 5.36 -14.08
N ALA A 2 -35.64 5.53 -14.22
CA ALA A 2 -34.72 4.41 -14.49
C ALA A 2 -34.76 3.41 -13.32
N SER A 3 -34.67 2.11 -13.60
CA SER A 3 -34.63 1.12 -12.52
C SER A 3 -33.33 1.22 -11.72
N LEU A 4 -33.29 0.65 -10.52
CA LEU A 4 -32.06 0.58 -9.72
C LEU A 4 -30.92 -0.07 -10.51
N ASN A 5 -31.21 -1.17 -11.23
CA ASN A 5 -30.23 -1.86 -12.06
C ASN A 5 -29.71 -0.98 -13.20
N ASP A 6 -30.58 -0.18 -13.83
CA ASP A 6 -30.14 0.75 -14.88
C ASP A 6 -29.21 1.83 -14.31
N ARG A 7 -29.50 2.33 -13.11
CA ARG A 7 -28.66 3.32 -12.41
C ARG A 7 -27.30 2.73 -12.03
N LEU A 8 -27.26 1.51 -11.50
CA LEU A 8 -26.02 0.82 -11.14
C LEU A 8 -25.18 0.52 -12.39
N LYS A 9 -25.81 0.04 -13.46
CA LYS A 9 -25.14 -0.19 -14.74
C LYS A 9 -24.53 1.10 -15.30
N SER A 10 -25.32 2.17 -15.36
CA SER A 10 -24.85 3.47 -15.81
C SER A 10 -23.71 4.01 -14.93
N ARG A 11 -23.77 3.81 -13.60
CA ARG A 11 -22.70 4.21 -12.69
C ARG A 11 -21.42 3.41 -12.90
N SER A 12 -21.53 2.12 -13.19
CA SER A 12 -20.40 1.23 -13.53
C SER A 12 -19.73 1.65 -14.84
N GLU A 13 -20.51 1.99 -15.87
CA GLU A 13 -19.97 2.50 -17.14
C GLU A 13 -19.26 3.84 -16.94
N PHE A 14 -19.85 4.78 -16.19
CA PHE A 14 -19.20 6.04 -15.85
C PHE A 14 -17.93 5.84 -15.02
N HIS A 15 -17.92 4.84 -14.12
CA HIS A 15 -16.76 4.51 -13.30
C HIS A 15 -15.53 4.18 -14.14
N ILE A 16 -15.71 3.36 -15.17
CA ILE A 16 -14.64 3.00 -16.12
C ILE A 16 -14.14 4.27 -16.83
N LEU A 17 -15.06 5.07 -17.40
CA LEU A 17 -14.71 6.30 -18.10
C LEU A 17 -13.97 7.31 -17.21
N HIS A 18 -14.33 7.39 -15.93
CA HIS A 18 -13.66 8.29 -14.99
C HIS A 18 -12.25 7.81 -14.65
N LYS A 19 -12.02 6.50 -14.52
CA LYS A 19 -10.67 5.95 -14.35
C LYS A 19 -9.80 6.22 -15.58
N ASP A 20 -10.35 6.02 -16.78
CA ASP A 20 -9.65 6.34 -18.03
C ASP A 20 -9.30 7.85 -18.11
N ALA A 21 -10.20 8.73 -17.66
CA ALA A 21 -9.95 10.17 -17.61
C ALA A 21 -8.86 10.55 -16.59
N ILE A 22 -8.82 9.88 -15.43
CA ILE A 22 -7.74 10.03 -14.45
C ILE A 22 -6.41 9.61 -15.09
N ASP A 23 -6.38 8.46 -15.77
CA ASP A 23 -5.15 7.96 -16.38
C ASP A 23 -4.67 8.88 -17.54
N ALA A 24 -5.58 9.37 -18.37
CA ALA A 24 -5.25 10.34 -19.42
C ALA A 24 -4.70 11.66 -18.85
N GLU A 25 -5.26 12.14 -17.74
CA GLU A 25 -4.72 13.33 -17.06
C GLU A 25 -3.31 13.10 -16.50
N LEU A 26 -3.02 11.89 -15.99
CA LEU A 26 -1.67 11.54 -15.54
C LEU A 26 -0.68 11.51 -16.70
N GLU A 27 -1.09 10.97 -17.85
CA GLU A 27 -0.25 10.96 -19.05
C GLU A 27 0.07 12.38 -19.53
N GLU A 28 -0.90 13.29 -19.47
CA GLU A 28 -0.72 14.71 -19.84
C GLU A 28 0.13 15.47 -18.81
N ALA A 29 -0.13 15.29 -17.51
CA ALA A 29 0.61 15.96 -16.44
C ALA A 29 2.06 15.46 -16.35
N GLY A 30 2.30 14.19 -16.71
CA GLY A 30 3.59 13.55 -16.61
C GLY A 30 4.08 13.40 -15.17
N TYR A 31 5.41 13.34 -15.00
CA TYR A 31 6.04 13.34 -13.69
C TYR A 31 6.07 14.78 -13.15
N ASP A 32 5.00 15.16 -12.45
CA ASP A 32 4.86 16.50 -11.87
C ASP A 32 4.63 16.44 -10.36
N ASP A 33 5.62 16.94 -9.62
CA ASP A 33 5.59 17.12 -8.17
C ASP A 33 4.65 18.27 -7.73
N SER A 34 4.21 19.11 -8.66
CA SER A 34 3.27 20.22 -8.45
C SER A 34 1.81 19.82 -8.64
N ASN A 35 1.52 18.53 -8.89
CA ASN A 35 0.17 18.10 -9.22
C ASN A 35 -0.85 18.43 -8.10
N ALA A 36 -2.08 18.71 -8.52
CA ALA A 36 -3.19 19.09 -7.65
C ALA A 36 -4.03 17.90 -7.19
N PHE A 37 -3.55 16.64 -7.33
CA PHE A 37 -4.35 15.45 -7.01
C PHE A 37 -4.80 15.41 -5.56
N TRP A 38 -3.97 15.86 -4.61
CA TRP A 38 -4.36 16.00 -3.21
C TRP A 38 -5.52 17.00 -3.04
N HIS A 39 -5.58 18.07 -3.84
CA HIS A 39 -6.70 19.01 -3.80
C HIS A 39 -7.98 18.36 -4.36
N LYS A 40 -7.86 17.62 -5.46
CA LYS A 40 -8.97 16.87 -6.06
C LYS A 40 -9.53 15.81 -5.13
N ALA A 41 -8.68 15.04 -4.44
CA ALA A 41 -9.09 14.07 -3.44
C ALA A 41 -9.95 14.73 -2.35
N ARG A 42 -9.51 15.89 -1.81
CA ARG A 42 -10.30 16.64 -0.81
C ARG A 42 -11.65 17.10 -1.33
N LEU A 43 -11.70 17.64 -2.55
CA LEU A 43 -12.95 18.08 -3.17
C LEU A 43 -13.89 16.89 -3.42
N PHE A 44 -13.34 15.75 -3.81
CA PHE A 44 -14.12 14.55 -4.09
C PHE A 44 -14.71 13.94 -2.81
N THR A 45 -13.91 13.82 -1.74
CA THR A 45 -14.39 13.44 -0.40
C THR A 45 -15.57 14.31 0.04
N ARG A 46 -15.43 15.64 -0.08
CA ARG A 46 -16.51 16.58 0.26
C ARG A 46 -17.76 16.36 -0.60
N THR A 47 -17.58 16.11 -1.89
CA THR A 47 -18.68 15.86 -2.83
C THR A 47 -19.44 14.58 -2.48
N ILE A 48 -18.73 13.50 -2.14
CA ILE A 48 -19.33 12.24 -1.70
C ILE A 48 -20.17 12.48 -0.43
N ALA A 49 -19.58 13.12 0.59
CA ALA A 49 -20.26 13.41 1.84
C ALA A 49 -21.51 14.30 1.64
N SER A 50 -21.38 15.36 0.83
CA SER A 50 -22.48 16.28 0.52
C SER A 50 -23.61 15.56 -0.21
N ARG A 51 -23.30 14.72 -1.21
CA ARG A 51 -24.32 13.97 -1.94
C ARG A 51 -25.04 12.98 -1.03
N TYR A 52 -24.30 12.23 -0.21
CA TYR A 52 -24.91 11.27 0.73
C TYR A 52 -25.88 11.96 1.70
N ALA A 53 -25.51 13.11 2.25
CA ALA A 53 -26.35 13.87 3.16
C ALA A 53 -27.61 14.47 2.50
N GLN A 54 -27.55 14.79 1.20
CA GLN A 54 -28.62 15.52 0.50
C GLN A 54 -29.64 14.63 -0.24
N THR A 55 -29.25 13.45 -0.70
CA THR A 55 -30.12 12.61 -1.53
C THR A 55 -31.18 11.83 -0.75
N GLY A 56 -31.10 11.81 0.59
CA GLY A 56 -31.95 10.95 1.43
C GLY A 56 -31.87 9.47 1.03
N LEU A 57 -32.90 8.69 1.37
CA LEU A 57 -32.96 7.24 1.10
C LEU A 57 -33.09 6.86 -0.40
N THR A 58 -33.12 7.83 -1.31
CA THR A 58 -33.33 7.60 -2.75
C THR A 58 -32.10 7.03 -3.46
N HIS A 59 -30.93 7.15 -2.83
CA HIS A 59 -29.66 6.68 -3.37
C HIS A 59 -29.14 5.53 -2.49
N PRO A 60 -29.04 4.32 -3.06
CA PRO A 60 -28.52 3.15 -2.38
C PRO A 60 -27.01 3.29 -2.18
N ILE A 61 -26.46 2.54 -1.21
CA ILE A 61 -25.06 2.71 -0.79
C ILE A 61 -24.06 2.31 -1.88
N GLU A 62 -24.44 1.34 -2.72
CA GLU A 62 -23.65 0.77 -3.81
C GLU A 62 -23.24 1.83 -4.85
N LEU A 63 -24.03 2.91 -5.01
CA LEU A 63 -23.63 4.02 -5.88
C LEU A 63 -22.43 4.79 -5.33
N TYR A 64 -22.32 4.90 -4.01
CA TYR A 64 -21.20 5.56 -3.34
C TYR A 64 -19.97 4.67 -3.27
N GLU A 65 -20.13 3.35 -3.28
CA GLU A 65 -18.99 2.42 -3.37
C GLU A 65 -18.15 2.67 -4.64
N TYR A 66 -18.78 2.98 -5.77
CA TYR A 66 -18.07 3.41 -6.99
C TYR A 66 -17.29 4.70 -6.79
N ASP A 67 -17.87 5.69 -6.11
CA ASP A 67 -17.18 6.96 -5.84
C ASP A 67 -15.99 6.77 -4.91
N LEU A 68 -16.10 5.89 -3.92
CA LEU A 68 -15.02 5.57 -2.99
C LEU A 68 -13.86 4.88 -3.70
N ARG A 69 -14.15 3.92 -4.58
CA ARG A 69 -13.13 3.27 -5.41
C ARG A 69 -12.43 4.25 -6.33
N GLU A 70 -13.16 5.18 -6.94
CA GLU A 70 -12.56 6.25 -7.76
C GLU A 70 -11.69 7.20 -6.95
N LEU A 71 -12.11 7.57 -5.73
CA LEU A 71 -11.32 8.39 -4.83
C LEU A 71 -9.98 7.71 -4.49
N TRP A 72 -10.01 6.43 -4.13
CA TRP A 72 -8.80 5.68 -3.81
C TRP A 72 -7.94 5.41 -5.04
N TYR A 73 -8.55 5.12 -6.19
CA TYR A 73 -7.84 5.02 -7.46
C TYR A 73 -7.07 6.31 -7.77
N MET A 74 -7.73 7.46 -7.66
CA MET A 74 -7.11 8.78 -7.86
C MET A 74 -5.92 9.01 -6.92
N CYS A 75 -6.06 8.65 -5.63
CA CYS A 75 -4.95 8.74 -4.67
C CYS A 75 -3.79 7.81 -5.06
N VAL A 76 -4.07 6.56 -5.41
CA VAL A 76 -3.05 5.59 -5.84
C VAL A 76 -2.31 6.07 -7.09
N GLN A 77 -3.04 6.63 -8.05
CA GLN A 77 -2.47 7.17 -9.27
C GLN A 77 -1.60 8.40 -9.02
N GLY A 78 -2.09 9.36 -8.24
CA GLY A 78 -1.29 10.51 -7.82
C GLY A 78 -0.02 10.09 -7.08
N ALA A 79 -0.11 9.08 -6.21
CA ALA A 79 1.03 8.55 -5.47
C ALA A 79 2.11 7.92 -6.35
N ARG A 80 1.76 7.39 -7.53
CA ARG A 80 2.73 6.79 -8.48
C ARG A 80 3.59 7.84 -9.18
N ILE A 81 3.04 9.02 -9.44
CA ILE A 81 3.73 10.07 -10.21
C ILE A 81 4.49 11.07 -9.32
N ILE A 82 4.10 11.25 -8.06
CA ILE A 82 4.81 12.11 -7.11
C ILE A 82 6.09 11.41 -6.64
N ALA A 83 7.24 12.10 -6.66
CA ALA A 83 8.49 11.51 -6.17
C ALA A 83 8.36 11.01 -4.72
N ALA A 84 8.97 9.87 -4.43
CA ALA A 84 8.92 9.23 -3.11
C ALA A 84 9.39 10.13 -1.94
N ASP A 85 10.29 11.07 -2.21
CA ASP A 85 10.86 12.05 -1.27
C ASP A 85 10.22 13.45 -1.36
N HIS A 86 9.32 13.67 -2.33
CA HIS A 86 8.67 14.97 -2.49
C HIS A 86 7.55 15.17 -1.44
N PRO A 87 7.43 16.37 -0.82
CA PRO A 87 6.43 16.65 0.21
C PRO A 87 4.97 16.47 -0.22
N ALA A 88 4.68 16.42 -1.53
CA ALA A 88 3.33 16.14 -2.01
C ALA A 88 2.86 14.71 -1.65
N GLN A 89 3.77 13.76 -1.39
CA GLN A 89 3.43 12.45 -0.82
C GLN A 89 2.74 12.60 0.53
N ASP A 90 3.32 13.41 1.43
CA ASP A 90 2.77 13.64 2.77
C ASP A 90 1.45 14.42 2.72
N ARG A 91 1.30 15.35 1.75
CA ARG A 91 0.02 16.06 1.52
C ARG A 91 -1.09 15.10 1.10
N LEU A 92 -0.78 14.11 0.28
CA LEU A 92 -1.74 13.10 -0.18
C LEU A 92 -2.12 12.14 0.97
N VAL A 93 -1.14 11.67 1.74
CA VAL A 93 -1.36 10.92 2.99
C VAL A 93 -2.27 11.68 3.94
N SER A 94 -2.03 12.99 4.09
CA SER A 94 -2.85 13.88 4.91
C SER A 94 -4.30 13.99 4.42
N GLN A 95 -4.58 13.79 3.13
CA GLN A 95 -5.97 13.76 2.63
C GLN A 95 -6.70 12.48 3.01
N VAL A 96 -6.01 11.33 2.96
CA VAL A 96 -6.58 10.06 3.41
C VAL A 96 -6.85 10.12 4.91
N LEU A 97 -5.90 10.65 5.70
CA LEU A 97 -6.10 10.89 7.13
C LEU A 97 -7.26 11.87 7.37
N HIS A 98 -7.28 13.02 6.69
CA HIS A 98 -8.37 13.97 6.83
C HIS A 98 -9.73 13.32 6.56
N THR A 99 -9.80 12.48 5.53
CA THR A 99 -11.02 11.71 5.21
C THR A 99 -11.40 10.80 6.37
N ARG A 100 -10.46 10.06 6.97
CA ARG A 100 -10.71 9.24 8.18
C ARG A 100 -11.23 10.06 9.36
N GLU A 101 -10.59 11.21 9.61
CA GLU A 101 -10.92 12.11 10.73
C GLU A 101 -12.24 12.86 10.55
N MET A 102 -12.88 12.78 9.37
CA MET A 102 -14.28 13.23 9.23
C MET A 102 -15.26 12.36 10.05
N GLY A 103 -14.81 11.19 10.51
CA GLY A 103 -15.60 10.29 11.34
C GLY A 103 -16.75 9.64 10.57
N VAL A 104 -17.68 9.03 11.32
CA VAL A 104 -18.78 8.26 10.74
C VAL A 104 -19.71 9.16 9.91
N LEU A 105 -19.81 8.88 8.61
CA LEU A 105 -20.75 9.55 7.74
C LEU A 105 -22.18 9.07 8.03
N SER A 106 -23.10 10.01 8.24
CA SER A 106 -24.51 9.69 8.49
C SER A 106 -25.46 10.70 7.83
N ARG A 107 -26.71 10.29 7.62
CA ARG A 107 -27.80 11.14 7.09
C ARG A 107 -29.08 10.96 7.89
N LYS A 108 -29.95 11.96 7.86
CA LYS A 108 -31.26 11.89 8.52
C LYS A 108 -32.20 10.97 7.73
N ILE A 109 -32.89 10.08 8.42
CA ILE A 109 -33.98 9.28 7.87
C ILE A 109 -35.21 10.18 7.77
N VAL A 110 -35.43 10.77 6.59
CA VAL A 110 -36.59 11.64 6.35
C VAL A 110 -37.78 10.77 5.95
N ASP A 111 -38.44 10.15 6.93
CA ASP A 111 -39.67 9.40 6.65
C ASP A 111 -40.82 9.61 7.66
N SER A 112 -40.79 10.68 8.45
CA SER A 112 -41.97 11.06 9.23
C SER A 112 -42.29 12.55 9.10
N LYS A 113 -43.56 12.83 8.75
CA LYS A 113 -44.19 14.16 8.85
C LYS A 113 -44.29 14.67 10.29
N GLU A 114 -43.70 13.96 11.24
CA GLU A 114 -43.66 14.30 12.65
C GLU A 114 -42.29 14.90 12.97
N LYS A 115 -42.29 16.14 13.46
CA LYS A 115 -41.11 16.74 14.06
C LYS A 115 -40.79 15.95 15.33
N ARG A 116 -39.95 14.92 15.24
CA ARG A 116 -39.30 14.34 16.41
C ARG A 116 -38.15 15.24 16.83
N ASP A 117 -37.98 15.43 18.13
CA ASP A 117 -36.87 16.21 18.68
C ASP A 117 -35.51 15.52 18.46
N ASP A 118 -35.51 14.20 18.20
CA ASP A 118 -34.32 13.42 17.84
C ASP A 118 -34.56 12.65 16.53
N PRO A 119 -34.04 13.12 15.38
CA PRO A 119 -34.21 12.46 14.10
C PRO A 119 -33.33 11.21 14.03
N GLU A 120 -33.92 10.07 13.67
CA GLU A 120 -33.17 8.84 13.43
C GLU A 120 -32.13 9.04 12.32
N MET A 121 -30.91 8.60 12.57
CA MET A 121 -29.76 8.75 11.67
C MET A 121 -29.40 7.41 11.06
N GLU A 122 -29.24 7.38 9.74
CA GLU A 122 -28.68 6.24 9.02
C GLU A 122 -27.16 6.43 8.88
N ILE A 123 -26.40 5.42 9.28
CA ILE A 123 -24.95 5.37 9.08
C ILE A 123 -24.66 4.87 7.66
N ALA A 124 -23.72 5.52 6.98
CA ALA A 124 -23.26 5.11 5.67
C ALA A 124 -22.33 3.90 5.80
N THR A 125 -22.88 2.69 5.74
CA THR A 125 -22.14 1.43 5.88
C THR A 125 -22.10 0.67 4.56
N THR A 126 -20.89 0.39 4.07
CA THR A 126 -20.62 -0.43 2.89
C THR A 126 -20.36 -1.89 3.28
N SER A 127 -20.14 -2.75 2.29
CA SER A 127 -19.65 -4.11 2.53
C SER A 127 -18.28 -4.20 3.22
N ASP A 128 -17.43 -3.17 3.12
CA ASP A 128 -16.09 -3.09 3.74
C ASP A 128 -16.02 -2.09 4.92
N GLY A 129 -17.18 -1.81 5.54
CA GLY A 129 -17.29 -0.98 6.75
C GLY A 129 -17.88 0.41 6.52
N ASN A 130 -17.82 1.23 7.56
CA ASN A 130 -18.39 2.58 7.59
C ASN A 130 -17.57 3.54 6.71
N ILE A 131 -18.29 4.31 5.90
CA ILE A 131 -17.67 5.35 5.06
C ILE A 131 -16.94 6.35 5.95
N TRP A 132 -15.71 6.68 5.53
CA TRP A 132 -14.71 7.52 6.22
C TRP A 132 -14.00 6.87 7.39
N SER A 133 -14.68 6.48 8.47
CA SER A 133 -13.97 5.95 9.66
C SER A 133 -13.16 4.69 9.33
N ASP A 134 -13.72 3.82 8.49
CA ASP A 134 -13.13 2.53 8.19
C ASP A 134 -12.42 2.54 6.84
N LEU A 135 -12.50 3.64 6.06
CA LEU A 135 -11.90 3.82 4.73
C LEU A 135 -12.10 2.60 3.79
N PRO A 136 -13.36 2.18 3.53
CA PRO A 136 -13.67 0.99 2.76
C PRO A 136 -13.06 1.05 1.35
N PHE A 137 -12.63 -0.11 0.84
CA PHE A 137 -12.01 -0.35 -0.47
C PHE A 137 -10.59 0.21 -0.66
N LEU A 138 -10.06 1.01 0.27
CA LEU A 138 -8.72 1.58 0.13
C LEU A 138 -7.63 0.50 0.01
N VAL A 139 -7.71 -0.53 0.86
CA VAL A 139 -6.76 -1.65 0.86
C VAL A 139 -6.85 -2.42 -0.47
N GLU A 140 -8.06 -2.65 -0.95
CA GLU A 140 -8.32 -3.38 -2.20
C GLU A 140 -7.72 -2.65 -3.40
N GLU A 141 -7.94 -1.34 -3.53
CA GLU A 141 -7.39 -0.54 -4.64
C GLU A 141 -5.86 -0.47 -4.59
N ILE A 142 -5.25 -0.34 -3.39
CA ILE A 142 -3.79 -0.40 -3.23
C ILE A 142 -3.24 -1.78 -3.65
N ARG A 143 -3.88 -2.86 -3.22
CA ARG A 143 -3.48 -4.23 -3.57
C ARG A 143 -3.60 -4.47 -5.07
N ALA A 144 -4.69 -4.02 -5.70
CA ALA A 144 -4.90 -4.12 -7.14
C ALA A 144 -3.81 -3.37 -7.92
N ALA A 145 -3.44 -2.18 -7.48
CA ALA A 145 -2.35 -1.41 -8.09
C ALA A 145 -0.99 -2.09 -7.93
N TRP A 146 -0.73 -2.74 -6.79
CA TRP A 146 0.50 -3.49 -6.58
C TRP A 146 0.54 -4.81 -7.37
N ALA A 147 -0.60 -5.47 -7.59
CA ALA A 147 -0.68 -6.72 -8.34
C ALA A 147 -0.16 -6.59 -9.78
N ILE A 148 -0.32 -5.41 -10.40
CA ILE A 148 0.20 -5.09 -11.73
C ILE A 148 1.58 -4.40 -11.69
N SER A 149 2.25 -4.35 -10.53
CA SER A 149 3.50 -3.59 -10.34
C SER A 149 4.66 -4.01 -11.25
N THR A 150 4.66 -5.26 -11.73
CA THR A 150 5.67 -5.74 -12.70
C THR A 150 5.53 -5.08 -14.07
N SER A 151 4.36 -4.55 -14.40
CA SER A 151 4.07 -3.86 -15.66
C SER A 151 4.29 -2.34 -15.59
N ILE A 152 4.59 -1.77 -14.42
CA ILE A 152 4.83 -0.33 -14.26
C ILE A 152 6.32 -0.02 -14.05
N PRO A 153 6.81 1.19 -14.35
CA PRO A 153 8.22 1.55 -14.17
C PRO A 153 8.71 1.46 -12.71
N ALA A 154 10.00 1.18 -12.51
CA ALA A 154 10.61 1.06 -11.18
C ALA A 154 10.44 2.33 -10.33
N ALA A 155 10.54 3.51 -10.92
CA ALA A 155 10.30 4.78 -10.24
C ALA A 155 8.87 4.89 -9.68
N GLN A 156 7.87 4.48 -10.47
CA GLN A 156 6.47 4.50 -10.02
C GLN A 156 6.20 3.48 -8.92
N ARG A 157 6.84 2.29 -8.96
CA ARG A 157 6.80 1.31 -7.86
C ARG A 157 7.38 1.90 -6.57
N HIS A 158 8.53 2.58 -6.68
CA HIS A 158 9.17 3.24 -5.56
C HIS A 158 8.27 4.32 -4.93
N ASN A 159 7.69 5.18 -5.76
CA ASN A 159 6.78 6.24 -5.34
C ASN A 159 5.51 5.69 -4.66
N LEU A 160 4.85 4.71 -5.29
CA LEU A 160 3.68 4.06 -4.70
C LEU A 160 4.01 3.37 -3.37
N SER A 161 5.14 2.67 -3.31
CA SER A 161 5.58 2.03 -2.06
C SER A 161 5.81 3.05 -0.94
N ALA A 162 6.37 4.22 -1.27
CA ALA A 162 6.63 5.29 -0.32
C ALA A 162 5.33 5.90 0.23
N PHE A 163 4.29 6.01 -0.60
CA PHE A 163 2.95 6.43 -0.17
C PHE A 163 2.31 5.41 0.79
N VAL A 164 2.30 4.14 0.40
CA VAL A 164 1.66 3.07 1.19
C VAL A 164 2.39 2.86 2.51
N ALA A 165 3.72 2.93 2.53
CA ALA A 165 4.52 2.86 3.75
C ALA A 165 4.15 3.99 4.73
N ARG A 166 3.95 5.22 4.24
CA ARG A 166 3.51 6.34 5.08
C ARG A 166 2.10 6.13 5.63
N LEU A 167 1.15 5.69 4.81
CA LEU A 167 -0.21 5.36 5.27
C LEU A 167 -0.19 4.32 6.41
N ALA A 168 0.55 3.23 6.22
CA ALA A 168 0.71 2.18 7.23
C ALA A 168 1.40 2.70 8.51
N SER A 169 2.37 3.61 8.37
CA SER A 169 3.09 4.17 9.52
C SER A 169 2.17 4.93 10.49
N VAL A 170 1.11 5.56 9.97
CA VAL A 170 0.13 6.36 10.74
C VAL A 170 -1.16 5.57 11.06
N GLY A 171 -1.15 4.26 10.85
CA GLY A 171 -2.22 3.36 11.24
C GLY A 171 -3.47 3.38 10.36
N VAL A 172 -3.33 3.76 9.08
CA VAL A 172 -4.45 3.66 8.13
C VAL A 172 -4.65 2.20 7.76
N ARG A 173 -5.83 1.64 8.07
CA ARG A 173 -6.20 0.24 7.78
C ARG A 173 -5.13 -0.74 8.29
N ASP A 174 -4.82 -0.63 9.57
CA ASP A 174 -3.87 -1.50 10.26
C ASP A 174 -4.55 -2.81 10.71
N PRO A 175 -3.91 -3.98 10.49
CA PRO A 175 -2.61 -4.20 9.87
C PRO A 175 -2.66 -4.48 8.34
N GLU A 176 -3.81 -4.32 7.69
CA GLU A 176 -4.08 -4.82 6.34
C GLU A 176 -3.18 -4.23 5.25
N LEU A 177 -2.78 -2.95 5.37
CA LEU A 177 -1.82 -2.32 4.44
C LEU A 177 -0.41 -2.88 4.56
N CYS A 178 -0.01 -3.35 5.74
CA CYS A 178 1.32 -3.91 5.95
C CYS A 178 1.53 -5.23 5.19
N LEU A 179 0.47 -5.88 4.70
CA LEU A 179 0.60 -7.02 3.79
C LEU A 179 1.35 -6.65 2.50
N VAL A 180 1.18 -5.42 1.99
CA VAL A 180 1.90 -4.95 0.80
C VAL A 180 3.40 -4.89 1.07
N ALA A 181 3.81 -4.55 2.30
CA ALA A 181 5.22 -4.63 2.71
C ALA A 181 5.73 -6.06 2.60
N ILE A 182 4.98 -7.07 3.07
CA ILE A 182 5.38 -8.48 2.94
C ILE A 182 5.60 -8.85 1.48
N TRP A 183 4.69 -8.48 0.58
CA TRP A 183 4.86 -8.78 -0.85
C TRP A 183 6.13 -8.17 -1.40
N ILE A 184 6.39 -6.90 -1.10
CA ILE A 184 7.58 -6.18 -1.56
C ILE A 184 8.86 -6.79 -1.01
N LEU A 185 8.91 -7.03 0.30
CA LEU A 185 10.09 -7.55 0.98
C LEU A 185 10.35 -9.01 0.58
N ARG A 186 9.30 -9.82 0.44
CA ARG A 186 9.41 -11.18 -0.09
C ARG A 186 10.01 -11.16 -1.50
N ASP A 187 9.41 -10.39 -2.39
CA ASP A 187 9.84 -10.36 -3.79
C ASP A 187 11.26 -9.78 -3.93
N THR A 188 11.66 -8.85 -3.07
CA THR A 188 12.98 -8.20 -3.14
C THR A 188 14.09 -8.98 -2.43
N LEU A 189 13.81 -9.51 -1.23
CA LEU A 189 14.83 -10.05 -0.32
C LEU A 189 14.74 -11.56 -0.14
N GLU A 190 13.59 -12.18 -0.46
CA GLU A 190 13.38 -13.62 -0.28
C GLU A 190 13.24 -14.38 -1.60
N THR A 191 13.19 -13.70 -2.74
CA THR A 191 13.15 -14.33 -4.07
C THR A 191 14.52 -14.22 -4.76
N PRO A 192 15.08 -15.30 -5.34
CA PRO A 192 16.31 -15.25 -6.11
C PRO A 192 16.16 -14.32 -7.32
N ARG A 193 17.02 -13.30 -7.43
CA ARG A 193 17.02 -12.34 -8.54
C ARG A 193 18.44 -11.91 -8.90
N PRO A 194 18.71 -11.59 -10.18
CA PRO A 194 19.96 -10.94 -10.57
C PRO A 194 20.05 -9.53 -9.96
N LEU A 195 21.27 -9.06 -9.68
CA LEU A 195 21.51 -7.74 -9.09
C LEU A 195 21.05 -6.62 -10.03
N THR A 196 21.46 -6.69 -11.29
CA THR A 196 21.12 -5.75 -12.36
C THR A 196 20.74 -6.49 -13.63
N SER A 197 20.16 -5.77 -14.60
CA SER A 197 19.95 -6.31 -15.94
C SER A 197 21.33 -6.59 -16.56
N GLY A 198 21.56 -7.81 -17.06
CA GLY A 198 22.80 -8.13 -17.75
C GLY A 198 22.96 -7.31 -19.03
N ALA A 199 24.20 -6.97 -19.40
CA ALA A 199 24.52 -6.21 -20.61
C ALA A 199 24.17 -6.94 -21.92
N GLU A 200 23.81 -8.23 -21.86
CA GLU A 200 23.52 -9.08 -23.03
C GLU A 200 22.02 -9.24 -23.34
N ALA A 201 21.12 -8.51 -22.67
CA ALA A 201 19.71 -8.47 -23.03
C ALA A 201 19.47 -7.56 -24.26
N THR A 202 20.20 -7.79 -25.34
CA THR A 202 20.00 -7.19 -26.67
C THR A 202 19.24 -8.15 -27.59
N SER A 203 18.13 -8.72 -27.12
CA SER A 203 17.19 -9.42 -27.98
C SER A 203 15.81 -8.77 -27.88
N HIS A 204 15.27 -8.46 -29.05
CA HIS A 204 13.95 -7.89 -29.29
C HIS A 204 12.78 -8.83 -28.93
N ASP A 205 13.00 -9.85 -28.08
CA ASP A 205 11.93 -10.70 -27.59
C ASP A 205 11.30 -10.06 -26.36
N SER A 206 10.14 -9.46 -26.62
CA SER A 206 9.18 -8.91 -25.67
C SER A 206 8.52 -9.99 -24.79
N GLU A 207 9.30 -10.90 -24.20
CA GLU A 207 8.84 -11.84 -23.18
C GLU A 207 9.52 -11.54 -21.85
N LYS A 208 8.79 -10.79 -21.00
CA LYS A 208 9.06 -10.47 -19.58
C LYS A 208 10.54 -10.27 -19.23
N ARG A 209 11.01 -9.03 -19.36
CA ARG A 209 12.24 -8.56 -18.70
C ARG A 209 12.24 -9.04 -17.24
N LEU A 210 13.20 -9.91 -16.90
CA LEU A 210 13.40 -10.38 -15.53
C LEU A 210 13.66 -9.17 -14.63
N THR A 211 12.79 -8.95 -13.66
CA THR A 211 12.89 -7.81 -12.75
C THR A 211 14.00 -8.08 -11.72
N THR A 212 14.94 -7.13 -11.60
CA THR A 212 16.21 -7.29 -10.88
C THR A 212 16.12 -6.79 -9.44
N ILE A 213 17.16 -6.98 -8.62
CA ILE A 213 17.24 -6.35 -7.30
C ILE A 213 17.23 -4.82 -7.43
N ALA A 214 17.97 -4.25 -8.39
CA ALA A 214 17.97 -2.80 -8.66
C ALA A 214 16.54 -2.26 -8.92
N ASP A 215 15.70 -3.04 -9.60
CA ASP A 215 14.32 -2.65 -9.95
C ASP A 215 13.33 -2.64 -8.78
N HIS A 216 13.60 -3.37 -7.70
CA HIS A 216 12.69 -3.51 -6.53
C HIS A 216 13.22 -2.91 -5.25
N LEU A 217 14.55 -2.88 -5.08
CA LEU A 217 15.19 -2.43 -3.86
C LEU A 217 14.72 -1.02 -3.43
N PRO A 218 14.57 -0.02 -4.32
CA PRO A 218 14.01 1.28 -3.94
C PRO A 218 12.63 1.17 -3.26
N ALA A 219 11.73 0.34 -3.79
CA ALA A 219 10.40 0.12 -3.22
C ALA A 219 10.47 -0.58 -1.86
N ALA A 220 11.41 -1.50 -1.64
CA ALA A 220 11.59 -2.14 -0.34
C ALA A 220 12.15 -1.18 0.72
N ILE A 221 13.10 -0.33 0.35
CA ILE A 221 13.81 0.55 1.29
C ILE A 221 12.87 1.54 1.97
N VAL A 222 11.93 2.11 1.23
CA VAL A 222 11.01 3.12 1.77
C VAL A 222 10.10 2.57 2.88
N TRP A 223 9.84 1.26 2.92
CA TRP A 223 9.15 0.63 4.04
C TRP A 223 9.93 0.73 5.35
N PHE A 224 11.24 0.52 5.31
CA PHE A 224 12.08 0.69 6.51
C PHE A 224 12.26 2.16 6.86
N GLN A 225 12.31 3.05 5.85
CA GLN A 225 12.46 4.49 6.10
C GLN A 225 11.22 5.11 6.75
N TYR A 226 10.03 4.85 6.21
CA TYR A 226 8.80 5.52 6.66
C TYR A 226 7.99 4.68 7.65
N CYS A 227 8.09 3.35 7.59
CA CYS A 227 7.24 2.42 8.36
C CYS A 227 8.05 1.43 9.22
N GLY A 228 9.35 1.65 9.40
CA GLY A 228 10.25 0.69 10.06
C GLY A 228 9.82 0.31 11.49
N HIS A 229 9.41 1.29 12.30
CA HIS A 229 8.91 1.07 13.66
C HIS A 229 7.66 0.17 13.72
N LYS A 230 6.78 0.29 12.72
CA LYS A 230 5.55 -0.49 12.61
C LYS A 230 5.89 -1.92 12.21
N ILE A 231 6.73 -2.09 11.17
CA ILE A 231 7.19 -3.42 10.74
C ILE A 231 7.91 -4.13 11.88
N GLU A 232 8.79 -3.44 12.62
CA GLU A 232 9.45 -4.00 13.81
C GLU A 232 8.41 -4.50 14.82
N THR A 233 7.41 -3.68 15.14
CA THR A 233 6.34 -4.04 16.07
C THR A 233 5.56 -5.27 15.58
N LEU A 234 5.22 -5.34 14.30
CA LEU A 234 4.52 -6.49 13.72
C LEU A 234 5.39 -7.76 13.75
N CYS A 235 6.71 -7.64 13.55
CA CYS A 235 7.66 -8.74 13.68
C CYS A 235 7.75 -9.26 15.13
N ILE A 236 7.76 -8.37 16.12
CA ILE A 236 7.76 -8.74 17.55
C ILE A 236 6.45 -9.46 17.91
N LEU A 237 5.33 -9.00 17.38
CA LEU A 237 4.01 -9.58 17.64
C LEU A 237 3.73 -10.87 16.83
N ASN A 238 4.65 -11.28 15.95
CA ASN A 238 4.45 -12.36 14.99
C ASN A 238 3.14 -12.22 14.18
N GLN A 239 2.83 -11.01 13.73
CA GLN A 239 1.59 -10.72 13.01
C GLN A 239 1.50 -11.58 11.74
N ASN A 240 0.44 -12.38 11.63
CA ASN A 240 0.16 -13.18 10.44
C ASN A 240 -1.06 -12.66 9.67
N PHE A 241 -1.22 -13.12 8.43
CA PHE A 241 -2.37 -12.81 7.58
C PHE A 241 -3.04 -14.11 7.13
N GLU A 242 -4.10 -13.99 6.34
CA GLU A 242 -4.79 -15.13 5.75
C GLU A 242 -3.82 -16.01 4.94
N SER A 243 -4.08 -17.32 4.96
CA SER A 243 -3.27 -18.31 4.25
C SER A 243 -3.22 -18.01 2.74
N GLY A 244 -2.03 -18.07 2.16
CA GLY A 244 -1.76 -17.77 0.75
C GLY A 244 -1.32 -16.33 0.47
N LEU A 245 -1.32 -15.45 1.47
CA LEU A 245 -1.02 -14.03 1.27
C LEU A 245 0.38 -13.62 1.75
N SER A 246 0.89 -14.24 2.82
CA SER A 246 2.06 -13.74 3.55
C SER A 246 3.22 -14.74 3.68
N GLU A 247 3.24 -15.78 2.87
CA GLU A 247 4.27 -16.84 2.92
C GLU A 247 5.68 -16.28 2.68
N THR A 248 6.67 -17.01 3.19
CA THR A 248 8.07 -16.76 2.89
C THR A 248 8.41 -17.10 1.43
N GLY A 249 9.36 -16.34 0.87
CA GLY A 249 9.97 -16.57 -0.43
C GLY A 249 10.99 -17.71 -0.39
N GLU A 250 11.46 -18.10 -1.56
CA GLU A 250 12.33 -19.27 -1.75
C GLU A 250 13.63 -19.20 -0.94
N LEU A 251 14.31 -18.05 -0.91
CA LEU A 251 15.56 -17.90 -0.15
C LEU A 251 15.33 -18.07 1.36
N ALA A 252 14.23 -17.52 1.89
CA ALA A 252 13.88 -17.68 3.30
C ALA A 252 13.43 -19.12 3.62
N LYS A 253 12.72 -19.79 2.70
CA LYS A 253 12.37 -21.21 2.82
C LYS A 253 13.60 -22.10 2.81
N ASN A 254 14.55 -21.85 1.92
CA ASN A 254 15.82 -22.58 1.83
C ASN A 254 16.66 -22.36 3.09
N ALA A 255 16.62 -21.15 3.63
CA ALA A 255 17.18 -20.82 4.93
C ALA A 255 16.33 -21.33 6.12
N GLN A 256 15.24 -22.07 5.89
CA GLN A 256 14.35 -22.63 6.93
C GLN A 256 13.85 -21.61 7.96
N ILE A 257 13.60 -20.36 7.53
CA ILE A 257 13.06 -19.31 8.40
C ILE A 257 11.65 -19.70 8.86
N MET A 258 11.44 -19.67 10.18
CA MET A 258 10.15 -19.94 10.82
C MET A 258 9.71 -18.75 11.69
N PRO A 259 8.40 -18.46 11.79
CA PRO A 259 7.30 -19.05 11.02
C PRO A 259 7.42 -18.80 9.50
N ASN A 260 6.78 -19.66 8.69
CA ASN A 260 6.84 -19.63 7.23
C ASN A 260 5.84 -18.66 6.58
N SER A 261 5.16 -17.84 7.37
CA SER A 261 4.21 -16.82 6.93
C SER A 261 4.17 -15.66 7.92
N GLY A 262 3.73 -14.49 7.46
CA GLY A 262 3.57 -13.30 8.29
C GLY A 262 4.88 -12.58 8.60
N PHE A 263 4.79 -11.63 9.53
CA PHE A 263 5.93 -10.95 10.14
C PHE A 263 6.49 -11.80 11.28
N SER A 264 7.81 -11.80 11.45
CA SER A 264 8.47 -12.41 12.61
C SER A 264 9.85 -11.81 12.84
N ALA A 265 10.38 -11.95 14.06
CA ALA A 265 11.76 -11.57 14.38
C ALA A 265 12.79 -12.30 13.51
N ALA A 266 12.58 -13.60 13.24
CA ALA A 266 13.46 -14.39 12.38
C ALA A 266 13.48 -13.86 10.94
N ARG A 267 12.31 -13.50 10.40
CA ARG A 267 12.18 -12.93 9.05
C ARG A 267 12.82 -11.53 8.96
N TRP A 268 12.69 -10.71 10.01
CA TRP A 268 13.40 -9.43 10.11
C TRP A 268 14.92 -9.59 10.05
N ILE A 269 15.47 -10.52 10.83
CA ILE A 269 16.91 -10.82 10.83
C ILE A 269 17.35 -11.30 9.45
N PHE A 270 16.58 -12.20 8.81
CA PHE A 270 16.86 -12.67 7.46
C PHE A 270 16.93 -11.52 6.45
N TRP A 271 15.94 -10.61 6.45
CA TRP A 271 15.94 -9.44 5.57
C TRP A 271 17.13 -8.51 5.80
N ARG A 272 17.46 -8.24 7.06
CA ARG A 272 18.62 -7.43 7.44
C ARG A 272 19.91 -8.05 6.91
N ASP A 273 20.12 -9.33 7.17
CA ASP A 273 21.32 -10.05 6.72
C ASP A 273 21.41 -10.13 5.19
N ARG A 274 20.27 -10.25 4.51
CA ARG A 274 20.21 -10.20 3.05
C ARG A 274 20.62 -8.82 2.51
N LEU A 275 20.18 -7.74 3.13
CA LEU A 275 20.61 -6.39 2.75
C LEU A 275 22.10 -6.18 3.00
N GLU A 276 22.65 -6.76 4.06
CA GLU A 276 24.10 -6.73 4.30
C GLU A 276 24.87 -7.43 3.17
N GLU A 277 24.43 -8.61 2.74
CA GLU A 277 25.02 -9.33 1.62
C GLU A 277 24.96 -8.51 0.32
N ILE A 278 23.80 -7.93 0.02
CA ILE A 278 23.62 -7.08 -1.17
C ILE A 278 24.51 -5.83 -1.08
N SER A 279 24.69 -5.25 0.11
CA SER A 279 25.54 -4.07 0.30
C SER A 279 27.03 -4.32 0.03
N ARG A 280 27.44 -5.59 -0.01
CA ARG A 280 28.81 -6.02 -0.33
C ARG A 280 28.96 -6.42 -1.80
N CYS A 281 27.90 -6.34 -2.60
CA CYS A 281 28.03 -6.57 -4.03
C CYS A 281 28.83 -5.42 -4.65
N GLY A 282 29.68 -5.70 -5.64
CA GLY A 282 30.51 -4.67 -6.30
C GLY A 282 29.72 -3.70 -7.19
N ASN A 283 28.39 -3.67 -7.10
CA ASN A 283 27.54 -2.83 -7.94
C ASN A 283 27.32 -1.46 -7.29
N GLU A 284 27.76 -0.40 -7.97
CA GLU A 284 27.73 0.98 -7.45
C GLU A 284 26.33 1.57 -7.27
N GLU A 285 25.32 1.04 -7.95
CA GLU A 285 23.92 1.48 -7.82
C GLU A 285 23.23 0.80 -6.64
N VAL A 286 23.38 -0.52 -6.54
CA VAL A 286 22.63 -1.36 -5.60
C VAL A 286 23.27 -1.38 -4.20
N ALA A 287 24.61 -1.42 -4.13
CA ALA A 287 25.31 -1.59 -2.86
C ALA A 287 25.08 -0.43 -1.86
N PRO A 288 25.13 0.85 -2.26
CA PRO A 288 24.86 1.97 -1.35
C PRO A 288 23.42 1.97 -0.84
N LEU A 289 22.46 1.65 -1.72
CA LEU A 289 21.05 1.55 -1.36
C LEU A 289 20.82 0.46 -0.31
N ALA A 290 21.37 -0.73 -0.53
CA ALA A 290 21.27 -1.83 0.43
C ALA A 290 21.97 -1.50 1.76
N SER A 291 23.11 -0.83 1.72
CA SER A 291 23.82 -0.36 2.93
C SER A 291 22.96 0.62 3.75
N LYS A 292 22.31 1.59 3.08
CA LYS A 292 21.39 2.52 3.73
C LYS A 292 20.23 1.77 4.40
N ALA A 293 19.60 0.85 3.67
CA ALA A 293 18.51 0.03 4.16
C ALA A 293 18.89 -0.79 5.39
N TRP A 294 20.05 -1.45 5.34
CA TRP A 294 20.59 -2.24 6.44
C TRP A 294 20.81 -1.39 7.69
N LYS A 295 21.39 -0.19 7.56
CA LYS A 295 21.57 0.75 8.68
C LYS A 295 20.22 1.17 9.28
N THR A 296 19.24 1.49 8.44
CA THR A 296 17.89 1.85 8.88
C THR A 296 17.21 0.70 9.63
N MET A 297 17.31 -0.53 9.12
CA MET A 297 16.78 -1.71 9.82
C MET A 297 17.51 -1.98 11.14
N LYS A 298 18.83 -1.77 11.19
CA LYS A 298 19.58 -1.93 12.45
C LYS A 298 19.10 -0.93 13.50
N PHE A 299 18.89 0.33 13.12
CA PHE A 299 18.36 1.36 14.01
C PHE A 299 16.96 1.01 14.54
N TRP A 300 16.05 0.59 13.66
CA TRP A 300 14.71 0.22 14.10
C TRP A 300 14.68 -1.09 14.88
N GLY A 301 15.57 -2.04 14.60
CA GLY A 301 15.53 -3.40 15.14
C GLY A 301 16.15 -3.59 16.52
N GLU A 302 16.52 -2.50 17.22
CA GLU A 302 17.14 -2.58 18.55
C GLU A 302 16.28 -3.39 19.53
N ARG A 303 14.94 -3.29 19.47
CA ARG A 303 14.08 -4.07 20.39
C ARG A 303 14.08 -5.54 20.01
N ILE A 304 14.01 -5.88 18.72
CA ILE A 304 14.12 -7.27 18.25
C ILE A 304 15.43 -7.90 18.73
N GLU A 305 16.55 -7.18 18.66
CA GLU A 305 17.85 -7.68 19.12
C GLU A 305 17.96 -7.79 20.64
N SER A 306 17.16 -7.03 21.38
CA SER A 306 17.10 -7.04 22.85
C SER A 306 16.18 -8.12 23.44
N ILE A 307 15.33 -8.76 22.62
CA ILE A 307 14.44 -9.83 23.10
C ILE A 307 15.29 -11.04 23.47
N ASP A 308 15.25 -11.41 24.75
CA ASP A 308 15.90 -12.60 25.29
C ASP A 308 15.53 -13.84 24.46
N GLY A 309 16.53 -14.67 24.16
CA GLY A 309 16.35 -15.87 23.34
C GLY A 309 16.47 -15.64 21.84
N THR A 310 16.27 -14.44 21.29
CA THR A 310 16.31 -14.22 19.82
C THR A 310 17.62 -14.66 19.17
N LYS A 311 18.77 -14.40 19.82
CA LYS A 311 20.08 -14.86 19.34
C LYS A 311 20.23 -16.38 19.43
N GLN A 312 19.73 -17.00 20.50
CA GLN A 312 19.75 -18.46 20.69
C GLN A 312 18.83 -19.14 19.67
N ASP A 313 17.63 -18.60 19.47
CA ASP A 313 16.63 -19.05 18.50
C ASP A 313 17.09 -18.90 17.05
N MET A 314 18.12 -18.09 16.79
CA MET A 314 18.73 -17.91 15.47
C MET A 314 20.14 -18.51 15.36
N GLU A 315 20.66 -19.20 16.39
CA GLU A 315 21.99 -19.82 16.33
C GLU A 315 22.10 -20.83 15.19
N TRP A 316 21.02 -21.57 14.92
CA TRP A 316 20.97 -22.54 13.83
C TRP A 316 21.14 -21.87 12.46
N TYR A 317 20.65 -20.64 12.30
CA TYR A 317 20.74 -19.87 11.06
C TYR A 317 22.20 -19.42 10.84
N TYR A 318 22.84 -18.84 11.86
CA TYR A 318 24.23 -18.40 11.75
C TYR A 318 25.22 -19.55 11.58
N LYS A 319 25.00 -20.71 12.22
CA LYS A 319 25.84 -21.91 12.05
C LYS A 319 25.85 -22.45 10.62
N ARG A 320 24.78 -22.22 9.84
CA ARG A 320 24.68 -22.68 8.45
C ARG A 320 25.22 -21.69 7.42
N LYS A 321 25.45 -20.44 7.83
CA LYS A 321 25.99 -19.38 6.96
C LYS A 321 27.52 -19.40 6.89
N GLN A 322 28.19 -20.11 7.82
CA GLN A 322 29.64 -20.37 7.84
C GLN A 322 29.99 -21.56 6.96
#